data_AF-A0A8H4KP43-F1
#
_entry.id   AF-A0A8H4KP43-F1
#
_cell.length_a   1.000
_cell.length_b   1.000
_cell.length_c   1.000
_cell.angle_alpha   90.00
_cell.angle_beta   90.00
_cell.angle_gamma   90.00
#
_symmetry.space_group_name_H-M   'P 1'
#
loop_
_entity.id
_entity.type
_entity.pdbx_description
1 polymer ?
#
loop_
_entity_poly.entity_id
_entity_poly.type
_entity_poly.pdbx_seq_one_letter_code
_entity_poly.pdbx_strand_id
1 'polypeptide(L)'
;MESSPWLTSILEKAQDSRYIIMAALSECCRLASIAFLSYWDDSTASEHTSNNDTCTATEGCSTGSLLDTLDRWHARLSLSDLLIETFVEPPPYSYPSMDAPFEVRPLRFTSHQRAMDYAYYVLSRLLLCSCAINSPEVHSSLNLQSVNQDANSWAFLLARIAAGVDFNECLRLNRYVIGFSSLFLPAVLNSSDSRIAFWLQDWIEQHYVSTALEEGCFPVLQVLQPLRAVNREYLQGREVRAIFTCSEDEGGGGKYNSYNSQYITSLLAYSRNCATGHYSSHTLWL
;
A
#
# COMPACT_ATOMS: atom_id res chain seq x y z
N MET A 1 -6.77 9.83 -16.33
CA MET A 1 -7.08 10.10 -14.89
C MET A 1 -6.34 11.35 -14.45
N GLU A 2 -7.01 12.31 -13.79
CA GLU A 2 -6.41 13.59 -13.36
C GLU A 2 -6.02 13.62 -11.88
N SER A 3 -4.83 14.17 -11.58
CA SER A 3 -4.39 14.53 -10.23
C SER A 3 -5.17 15.73 -9.74
N SER A 4 -5.40 15.82 -8.43
CA SER A 4 -6.13 16.96 -7.86
C SER A 4 -5.35 18.27 -8.09
N PRO A 5 -5.90 19.26 -8.84
CA PRO A 5 -5.18 20.50 -9.16
C PRO A 5 -4.71 21.28 -7.93
N TRP A 6 -5.50 21.21 -6.86
CA TRP A 6 -5.18 21.79 -5.56
C TRP A 6 -3.96 21.11 -4.93
N LEU A 7 -3.89 19.77 -5.01
CA LEU A 7 -2.80 19.00 -4.42
C LEU A 7 -1.50 19.19 -5.21
N THR A 8 -1.57 19.28 -6.54
CA THR A 8 -0.40 19.62 -7.39
C THR A 8 0.14 21.00 -7.03
N SER A 9 -0.73 22.02 -6.89
CA SER A 9 -0.29 23.35 -6.42
C SER A 9 0.32 23.33 -5.02
N ILE A 10 -0.11 22.41 -4.15
CA ILE A 10 0.43 22.27 -2.79
C ILE A 10 1.79 21.59 -2.82
N LEU A 11 1.94 20.50 -3.57
CA LEU A 11 3.20 19.78 -3.74
C LEU A 11 4.29 20.67 -4.38
N GLU A 12 3.89 21.58 -5.27
CA GLU A 12 4.81 22.57 -5.87
C GLU A 12 5.28 23.65 -4.87
N LYS A 13 4.42 24.07 -3.94
CA LYS A 13 4.70 25.16 -2.99
C LYS A 13 5.27 24.69 -1.66
N ALA A 14 5.13 23.41 -1.34
CA ALA A 14 5.62 22.84 -0.11
C ALA A 14 7.16 22.84 -0.06
N GLN A 15 7.71 23.32 1.05
CA GLN A 15 9.15 23.27 1.33
C GLN A 15 9.50 22.17 2.34
N ASP A 16 8.52 21.73 3.14
CA ASP A 16 8.70 20.67 4.12
C ASP A 16 8.68 19.29 3.44
N SER A 17 9.80 18.57 3.56
CA SER A 17 10.01 17.26 2.95
C SER A 17 8.99 16.21 3.43
N ARG A 18 8.63 16.22 4.72
CA ARG A 18 7.66 15.28 5.29
C ARG A 18 6.26 15.56 4.74
N TYR A 19 5.89 16.83 4.67
CA TYR A 19 4.58 17.21 4.15
C TYR A 19 4.39 16.81 2.68
N ILE A 20 5.42 17.01 1.84
CA ILE A 20 5.42 16.60 0.43
C ILE A 20 5.12 15.10 0.33
N ILE A 21 5.84 14.27 1.09
CA ILE A 21 5.71 12.81 0.92
C ILE A 21 4.39 12.27 1.47
N MET A 22 3.86 12.87 2.55
CA MET A 22 2.54 12.50 3.06
C MET A 22 1.42 12.90 2.09
N ALA A 23 1.50 14.10 1.49
CA ALA A 23 0.53 14.53 0.48
C ALA A 23 0.59 13.67 -0.78
N ALA A 24 1.80 13.31 -1.24
CA ALA A 24 1.99 12.39 -2.35
C ALA A 24 1.39 11.00 -2.05
N LEU A 25 1.60 10.47 -0.84
CA LEU A 25 1.02 9.21 -0.42
C LEU A 25 -0.52 9.23 -0.46
N SER A 26 -1.15 10.27 0.10
CA SER A 26 -2.61 10.41 0.08
C SER A 26 -3.16 10.42 -1.34
N GLU A 27 -2.49 11.11 -2.27
CA GLU A 27 -2.91 11.14 -3.67
C GLU A 27 -2.67 9.81 -4.39
N CYS A 28 -1.56 9.13 -4.12
CA CYS A 28 -1.31 7.79 -4.64
C CYS A 28 -2.38 6.81 -4.17
N CYS A 29 -2.82 6.89 -2.90
CA CYS A 29 -3.94 6.09 -2.39
C CYS A 29 -5.21 6.39 -3.19
N ARG A 30 -5.56 7.67 -3.37
CA ARG A 30 -6.75 8.09 -4.12
C ARG A 30 -6.72 7.55 -5.56
N LEU A 31 -5.61 7.73 -6.26
CA LEU A 31 -5.46 7.28 -7.64
C LEU A 31 -5.51 5.75 -7.76
N ALA A 32 -4.88 5.02 -6.83
CA ALA A 32 -4.93 3.57 -6.81
C ALA A 32 -6.36 3.06 -6.62
N SER A 33 -7.14 3.68 -5.73
CA SER A 33 -8.56 3.34 -5.53
C SER A 33 -9.39 3.62 -6.80
N ILE A 34 -9.21 4.77 -7.45
CA ILE A 34 -9.93 5.10 -8.68
C ILE A 34 -9.55 4.13 -9.80
N ALA A 35 -8.24 3.86 -9.99
CA ALA A 35 -7.73 2.92 -10.98
C ALA A 35 -8.33 1.52 -10.79
N PHE A 36 -8.41 1.07 -9.54
CA PHE A 36 -9.05 -0.20 -9.21
C PHE A 36 -10.55 -0.22 -9.56
N LEU A 37 -11.30 0.82 -9.17
CA LEU A 37 -12.75 0.89 -9.43
C LEU A 37 -13.05 0.93 -10.93
N SER A 38 -12.32 1.76 -11.69
CA SER A 38 -12.49 1.83 -13.15
C SER A 38 -12.20 0.49 -13.84
N TYR A 39 -11.11 -0.18 -13.44
CA TYR A 39 -10.77 -1.49 -13.97
C TYR A 39 -11.84 -2.56 -13.65
N TRP A 40 -12.41 -2.50 -12.43
CA TRP A 40 -13.44 -3.43 -12.01
C TRP A 40 -14.74 -3.25 -12.81
N ASP A 41 -15.19 -2.00 -13.00
CA ASP A 41 -16.38 -1.69 -13.79
C ASP A 41 -16.24 -2.20 -15.23
N ASP A 42 -15.10 -1.95 -15.88
CA ASP A 42 -14.83 -2.43 -17.24
C ASP A 42 -14.78 -3.97 -17.33
N SER A 43 -14.20 -4.63 -16.33
CA SER A 43 -14.10 -6.10 -16.28
C SER A 43 -15.49 -6.76 -16.17
N THR A 44 -16.41 -6.16 -15.41
CA THR A 44 -17.79 -6.66 -15.27
C THR A 44 -18.67 -6.33 -16.48
N ALA A 45 -18.43 -5.21 -17.17
CA ALA A 45 -19.17 -4.83 -18.38
C ALA A 45 -18.81 -5.72 -19.60
N SER A 46 -17.56 -6.18 -19.69
CA SER A 46 -17.07 -7.06 -20.78
C SER A 46 -17.72 -8.45 -20.77
N GLU A 47 -18.22 -8.94 -19.63
CA GLU A 47 -18.97 -10.20 -19.55
C GLU A 47 -20.41 -10.10 -20.11
N HIS A 48 -20.92 -8.89 -20.40
CA HIS A 48 -22.31 -8.67 -20.81
C HIS A 48 -22.51 -7.98 -22.16
N THR A 49 -21.47 -7.53 -22.86
CA THR A 49 -21.65 -6.89 -24.18
C THR A 49 -20.43 -7.07 -25.08
N SER A 50 -20.55 -7.96 -26.07
CA SER A 50 -19.78 -7.86 -27.31
C SER A 50 -20.37 -6.73 -28.16
N ASN A 51 -19.95 -5.49 -27.94
CA ASN A 51 -20.12 -4.44 -28.93
C ASN A 51 -18.95 -3.46 -28.86
N ASN A 52 -18.32 -3.32 -30.02
CA ASN A 52 -17.22 -2.40 -30.29
C ASN A 52 -17.70 -0.96 -30.15
N ASP A 53 -17.48 -0.35 -29.00
CA ASP A 53 -17.35 1.09 -28.90
C ASP A 53 -15.99 1.42 -28.30
N THR A 54 -15.14 1.99 -29.14
CA THR A 54 -13.78 2.38 -28.82
C THR A 54 -13.85 3.56 -27.86
N CYS A 55 -13.82 3.29 -26.56
CA CYS A 55 -13.67 4.33 -25.55
C CYS A 55 -12.30 5.00 -25.75
N THR A 56 -12.36 6.27 -26.15
CA THR A 56 -11.22 7.15 -26.38
C THR A 56 -10.29 7.16 -25.17
N ALA A 57 -9.01 6.87 -25.42
CA ALA A 57 -7.92 6.97 -24.47
C ALA A 57 -7.89 8.36 -23.81
N THR A 58 -8.46 8.48 -22.61
CA THR A 58 -8.29 9.64 -21.74
C THR A 58 -6.93 9.59 -21.06
N GLU A 59 -5.95 10.20 -21.72
CA GLU A 59 -4.86 11.00 -21.15
C GLU A 59 -4.19 10.47 -19.85
N GLY A 60 -3.04 9.82 -20.06
CA GLY A 60 -2.11 9.34 -19.03
C GLY A 60 -1.18 10.41 -18.44
N CYS A 61 -1.70 11.53 -17.93
CA CYS A 61 -0.85 12.65 -17.46
C CYS A 61 -0.58 12.68 -15.93
N SER A 62 -1.30 11.92 -15.09
CA SER A 62 -1.28 12.20 -13.63
C SER A 62 -0.38 11.32 -12.77
N THR A 63 -0.18 10.06 -13.15
CA THR A 63 0.80 9.19 -12.49
C THR A 63 2.22 9.69 -12.78
N GLY A 64 2.47 10.23 -13.98
CA GLY A 64 3.75 10.83 -14.36
C GLY A 64 4.16 12.01 -13.46
N SER A 65 3.28 12.98 -13.24
CA SER A 65 3.57 14.12 -12.37
C SER A 65 3.85 13.73 -10.91
N LEU A 66 3.20 12.68 -10.40
CA LEU A 66 3.45 12.16 -9.05
C LEU A 66 4.76 11.39 -8.99
N LEU A 67 5.05 10.58 -10.01
CA LEU A 67 6.33 9.88 -10.13
C LEU A 67 7.48 10.88 -10.14
N ASP A 68 7.39 11.94 -10.94
CA ASP A 68 8.37 13.02 -10.97
C ASP A 68 8.53 13.71 -9.61
N THR A 69 7.43 13.85 -8.87
CA THR A 69 7.45 14.43 -7.52
C THR A 69 8.16 13.52 -6.53
N LEU A 70 7.90 12.21 -6.58
CA LEU A 70 8.55 11.20 -5.75
C LEU A 70 10.04 11.09 -6.10
N ASP A 71 10.40 11.09 -7.38
CA ASP A 71 11.78 11.03 -7.84
C ASP A 71 12.55 12.30 -7.43
N ARG A 72 11.95 13.49 -7.58
CA ARG A 72 12.53 14.75 -7.07
C ARG A 72 12.68 14.75 -5.56
N TRP A 73 11.71 14.19 -4.84
CA TRP A 73 11.77 14.07 -3.38
C TRP A 73 12.93 13.17 -2.96
N HIS A 74 13.05 11.99 -3.58
CA HIS A 74 14.11 11.03 -3.31
C HIS A 74 15.50 11.59 -3.63
N ALA A 75 15.64 12.27 -4.78
CA ALA A 75 16.90 12.89 -5.20
C ALA A 75 17.39 14.03 -4.29
N ARG A 76 16.53 14.59 -3.44
CA ARG A 76 16.89 15.64 -2.46
C ARG A 76 17.40 15.08 -1.14
N LEU A 77 17.26 13.78 -0.88
CA LEU A 77 17.75 13.16 0.34
C LEU A 77 19.28 13.16 0.33
N SER A 78 19.90 13.64 1.42
CA SER A 78 21.36 13.56 1.54
C SER A 78 21.80 12.11 1.77
N LEU A 79 23.05 11.78 1.46
CA LEU A 79 23.60 10.45 1.78
C LEU A 79 23.56 10.12 3.28
N SER A 80 23.51 11.13 4.15
CA SER A 80 23.35 10.97 5.61
C SER A 80 21.88 10.79 6.03
N ASP A 81 20.94 11.20 5.18
CA ASP A 81 19.51 10.87 5.30
C ASP A 81 19.20 9.47 4.75
N LEU A 82 20.13 8.89 3.98
CA LEU A 82 20.02 7.56 3.40
C LEU A 82 20.72 6.52 4.30
N LEU A 83 20.03 5.39 4.44
CA LEU A 83 20.43 4.08 4.97
C LEU A 83 21.78 3.96 5.71
N ILE A 84 21.73 3.51 6.97
CA ILE A 84 22.93 3.16 7.76
C ILE A 84 23.59 1.85 7.23
N GLU A 85 22.92 1.09 6.37
CA GLU A 85 23.49 -0.14 5.81
C GLU A 85 24.68 0.16 4.88
N THR A 86 25.87 -0.10 5.41
CA THR A 86 27.08 -0.39 4.63
C THR A 86 26.78 -1.51 3.64
N PHE A 87 26.90 -1.20 2.34
CA PHE A 87 27.09 -2.09 1.19
C PHE A 87 27.20 -3.60 1.53
N VAL A 88 26.06 -4.28 1.68
CA VAL A 88 25.99 -5.73 1.62
C VAL A 88 25.21 -6.09 0.36
N GLU A 89 25.83 -6.84 -0.53
CA GLU A 89 25.13 -7.46 -1.66
C GLU A 89 24.13 -8.52 -1.12
N PRO A 90 22.95 -8.65 -1.74
CA PRO A 90 22.45 -7.91 -2.90
C PRO A 90 21.89 -6.51 -2.53
N PRO A 91 21.76 -5.59 -3.53
CA PRO A 91 21.29 -4.23 -3.30
C PRO A 91 19.98 -4.18 -2.53
N PRO A 92 19.70 -3.09 -1.80
CA PRO A 92 18.59 -3.05 -0.85
C PRO A 92 17.20 -3.22 -1.48
N TYR A 93 17.10 -3.05 -2.80
CA TYR A 93 15.90 -3.18 -3.61
C TYR A 93 15.76 -4.57 -4.28
N SER A 94 16.74 -5.46 -4.13
CA SER A 94 16.70 -6.78 -4.74
C SER A 94 15.73 -7.68 -3.99
N TYR A 95 14.55 -7.84 -4.57
CA TYR A 95 13.57 -8.82 -4.11
C TYR A 95 14.06 -10.26 -4.37
N PRO A 96 13.98 -11.16 -3.37
CA PRO A 96 14.43 -12.54 -3.53
C PRO A 96 13.53 -13.32 -4.49
N SER A 97 14.12 -14.20 -5.30
CA SER A 97 13.35 -15.14 -6.14
C SER A 97 12.32 -15.91 -5.31
N MET A 98 11.23 -16.35 -5.95
CA MET A 98 10.20 -17.16 -5.30
C MET A 98 10.76 -18.46 -4.71
N ASP A 99 11.84 -18.99 -5.30
CA ASP A 99 12.50 -20.22 -4.85
C ASP A 99 13.56 -20.00 -3.76
N ALA A 100 13.89 -18.74 -3.45
CA ALA A 100 14.87 -18.41 -2.43
C ALA A 100 14.22 -18.35 -1.03
N PRO A 101 14.97 -18.65 0.05
CA PRO A 101 14.48 -18.43 1.40
C PRO A 101 14.12 -16.95 1.60
N PHE A 102 12.96 -16.72 2.20
CA PHE A 102 12.44 -15.39 2.46
C PHE A 102 13.07 -14.82 3.74
N GLU A 103 14.21 -14.14 3.58
CA GLU A 103 14.95 -13.49 4.66
C GLU A 103 14.79 -11.96 4.57
N VAL A 104 14.15 -11.36 5.57
CA VAL A 104 13.98 -9.90 5.64
C VAL A 104 15.11 -9.30 6.47
N ARG A 105 16.08 -8.67 5.80
CA ARG A 105 17.18 -7.95 6.47
C ARG A 105 16.79 -6.53 6.84
N PRO A 106 17.10 -6.06 8.05
CA PRO A 106 16.61 -4.79 8.59
C PRO A 106 17.26 -3.58 7.94
N LEU A 107 16.43 -2.72 7.35
CA LEU A 107 16.83 -1.44 6.77
C LEU A 107 16.81 -0.34 7.83
N ARG A 108 17.99 0.11 8.28
CA ARG A 108 18.13 1.08 9.37
C ARG A 108 18.33 2.50 8.87
N PHE A 109 17.73 3.45 9.58
CA PHE A 109 17.81 4.89 9.30
C PHE A 109 18.41 5.64 10.48
N THR A 110 18.92 6.84 10.22
CA THR A 110 19.51 7.73 11.23
C THR A 110 18.52 8.27 12.25
N SER A 111 17.23 8.23 11.94
CA SER A 111 16.15 8.55 12.88
C SER A 111 14.85 7.88 12.49
N HIS A 112 13.95 7.72 13.48
CA HIS A 112 12.56 7.29 13.27
C HIS A 112 11.85 8.11 12.20
N GLN A 113 12.03 9.44 12.24
CA GLN A 113 11.45 10.37 11.29
C GLN A 113 11.81 10.01 9.84
N ARG A 114 13.09 9.75 9.58
CA ARG A 114 13.57 9.36 8.24
C ARG A 114 13.04 8.01 7.81
N ALA A 115 12.98 7.03 8.72
CA ALA A 115 12.38 5.73 8.43
C ALA A 115 10.91 5.86 8.00
N MET A 116 10.13 6.68 8.72
CA MET A 116 8.73 6.94 8.40
C MET A 116 8.55 7.67 7.06
N ASP A 117 9.32 8.73 6.82
CA ASP A 117 9.25 9.48 5.55
C ASP A 117 9.57 8.57 4.37
N TYR A 118 10.58 7.71 4.52
CA TYR A 118 10.95 6.74 3.49
C TYR A 118 9.89 5.63 3.32
N ALA A 119 9.25 5.20 4.40
CA ALA A 119 8.14 4.24 4.33
C ALA A 119 6.94 4.80 3.55
N TYR A 120 6.61 6.08 3.73
CA TYR A 120 5.57 6.75 2.94
C TYR A 120 5.95 6.82 1.47
N TYR A 121 7.22 7.11 1.17
CA TYR A 121 7.74 7.07 -0.20
C TYR A 121 7.61 5.67 -0.82
N VAL A 122 8.03 4.63 -0.11
CA VAL A 122 7.95 3.24 -0.58
C VAL A 122 6.51 2.82 -0.86
N LEU A 123 5.58 3.12 0.04
CA LEU A 123 4.17 2.82 -0.17
C LEU A 123 3.59 3.62 -1.34
N SER A 124 3.99 4.88 -1.52
CA SER A 124 3.57 5.70 -2.67
C SER A 124 4.01 5.07 -3.99
N ARG A 125 5.26 4.61 -4.08
CA ARG A 125 5.79 3.90 -5.26
C ARG A 125 5.03 2.61 -5.55
N LEU A 126 4.74 1.84 -4.50
CA LEU A 126 3.94 0.61 -4.59
C LEU A 126 2.53 0.88 -5.14
N LEU A 127 1.85 1.91 -4.64
CA LEU A 127 0.50 2.28 -5.10
C LEU A 127 0.48 2.73 -6.56
N LEU A 128 1.54 3.40 -7.04
CA LEU A 128 1.69 3.75 -8.44
C LEU A 128 1.92 2.51 -9.33
N CYS A 129 2.63 1.48 -8.85
CA CYS A 129 2.70 0.19 -9.55
C CYS A 129 1.30 -0.39 -9.75
N SER A 130 0.43 -0.33 -8.73
CA SER A 130 -0.95 -0.81 -8.86
C SER A 130 -1.81 -0.02 -9.83
N CYS A 131 -1.61 1.30 -9.91
CA CYS A 131 -2.25 2.10 -10.95
C CYS A 131 -1.87 1.59 -12.36
N ALA A 132 -0.59 1.20 -12.55
CA ALA A 132 -0.14 0.62 -13.80
C ALA A 132 -0.69 -0.79 -14.05
N ILE A 133 -0.80 -1.63 -13.01
CA ILE A 133 -1.39 -2.98 -13.13
C ILE A 133 -2.84 -2.92 -13.62
N ASN A 134 -3.59 -1.94 -13.12
CA ASN A 134 -5.01 -1.75 -13.46
C ASN A 134 -5.20 -0.98 -14.78
N SER A 135 -4.13 -0.60 -15.48
CA SER A 135 -4.21 0.08 -16.77
C SER A 135 -4.40 -0.92 -17.93
N PRO A 136 -5.34 -0.67 -18.85
CA PRO A 136 -5.61 -1.56 -19.99
C PRO A 136 -4.39 -1.78 -20.90
N GLU A 137 -3.47 -0.81 -20.94
CA GLU A 137 -2.26 -0.84 -21.78
C GLU A 137 -1.21 -1.88 -21.30
N VAL A 138 -1.29 -2.32 -20.04
CA VAL A 138 -0.28 -3.18 -19.39
C VAL A 138 -0.65 -4.67 -19.46
N HIS A 139 -1.81 -5.03 -20.01
CA HIS A 139 -2.31 -6.42 -20.03
C HIS A 139 -1.55 -7.41 -20.95
N SER A 140 -0.39 -7.05 -21.48
CA SER A 140 0.54 -8.07 -22.00
C SER A 140 1.15 -8.85 -20.82
N SER A 141 1.27 -10.17 -20.95
CA SER A 141 1.73 -11.04 -19.85
C SER A 141 3.13 -10.69 -19.35
N LEU A 142 4.02 -10.24 -20.24
CA LEU A 142 5.39 -9.84 -19.91
C LEU A 142 5.44 -8.52 -19.14
N ASN A 143 4.60 -7.54 -19.49
CA ASN A 143 4.55 -6.26 -18.79
C ASN A 143 3.88 -6.40 -17.42
N LEU A 144 2.86 -7.26 -17.30
CA LEU A 144 2.22 -7.51 -16.01
C LEU A 144 3.16 -8.19 -15.00
N GLN A 145 4.00 -9.13 -15.48
CA GLN A 145 5.01 -9.78 -14.64
C GLN A 145 6.05 -8.78 -14.13
N SER A 146 6.56 -7.89 -14.98
CA SER A 146 7.54 -6.88 -14.55
C SER A 146 6.94 -5.90 -13.55
N VAL A 147 5.70 -5.43 -13.77
CA VAL A 147 5.06 -4.49 -12.83
C VAL A 147 4.74 -5.15 -11.48
N ASN A 148 4.32 -6.42 -11.47
CA ASN A 148 4.14 -7.17 -10.22
C ASN A 148 5.48 -7.39 -9.48
N GLN A 149 6.56 -7.63 -10.22
CA GLN A 149 7.90 -7.76 -9.65
C GLN A 149 8.36 -6.46 -8.99
N ASP A 150 8.09 -5.32 -9.63
CA ASP A 150 8.38 -4.00 -9.07
C ASP A 150 7.54 -3.76 -7.80
N ALA A 151 6.24 -4.07 -7.84
CA ALA A 151 5.36 -3.96 -6.67
C ALA A 151 5.87 -4.81 -5.50
N ASN A 152 6.24 -6.07 -5.74
CA ASN A 152 6.83 -6.93 -4.72
C ASN A 152 8.15 -6.39 -4.17
N SER A 153 8.96 -5.74 -5.01
CA SER A 153 10.21 -5.11 -4.58
C SER A 153 9.97 -3.93 -3.63
N TRP A 154 8.97 -3.09 -3.92
CA TRP A 154 8.57 -2.01 -3.02
C TRP A 154 7.95 -2.54 -1.71
N ALA A 155 7.06 -3.52 -1.78
CA ALA A 155 6.46 -4.13 -0.60
C ALA A 155 7.51 -4.83 0.29
N PHE A 156 8.50 -5.49 -0.32
CA PHE A 156 9.62 -6.09 0.40
C PHE A 156 10.50 -5.03 1.07
N LEU A 157 10.73 -3.89 0.41
CA LEU A 157 11.46 -2.79 1.02
C LEU A 157 10.74 -2.25 2.26
N LEU A 158 9.40 -2.19 2.25
CA LEU A 158 8.61 -1.83 3.44
C LEU A 158 8.82 -2.83 4.58
N ALA A 159 8.84 -4.14 4.28
CA ALA A 159 9.16 -5.17 5.27
C ALA A 159 10.58 -5.00 5.85
N ARG A 160 11.56 -4.63 5.02
CA ARG A 160 12.92 -4.34 5.49
C ARG A 160 12.96 -3.12 6.41
N ILE A 161 12.23 -2.04 6.08
CA ILE A 161 12.08 -0.88 6.98
C ILE A 161 11.47 -1.35 8.31
N ALA A 162 10.41 -2.17 8.26
CA ALA A 162 9.75 -2.70 9.44
C ALA A 162 10.70 -3.51 10.34
N ALA A 163 11.58 -4.32 9.75
CA ALA A 163 12.60 -5.06 10.50
C ALA A 163 13.65 -4.14 11.17
N GLY A 164 13.84 -2.91 10.66
CA GLY A 164 14.85 -1.97 11.14
C GLY A 164 14.35 -0.89 12.11
N VAL A 165 13.02 -0.68 12.23
CA VAL A 165 12.43 0.34 13.11
C VAL A 165 12.15 -0.21 14.52
N ASP A 166 12.19 0.66 15.53
CA ASP A 166 11.75 0.34 16.89
C ASP A 166 10.25 0.60 17.01
N PHE A 167 9.48 -0.46 17.25
CA PHE A 167 8.03 -0.37 17.43
C PHE A 167 7.62 0.56 18.58
N ASN A 168 8.39 0.63 19.68
CA ASN A 168 8.08 1.54 20.77
C ASN A 168 8.23 3.01 20.35
N GLU A 169 9.20 3.30 19.45
CA GLU A 169 9.31 4.61 18.83
C GLU A 169 8.12 4.89 17.91
N CYS A 170 7.65 3.91 17.14
CA CYS A 170 6.43 4.02 16.34
C CYS A 170 5.24 4.47 17.22
N LEU A 171 4.97 3.78 18.33
CA LEU A 171 3.87 4.13 19.23
C LEU A 171 4.01 5.54 19.83
N ARG A 172 5.23 5.90 20.22
CA ARG A 172 5.50 7.18 20.91
C ARG A 172 5.50 8.37 19.95
N LEU A 173 6.08 8.22 18.77
CA LEU A 173 6.38 9.31 17.84
C LEU A 173 5.34 9.46 16.73
N ASN A 174 4.55 8.42 16.41
CA ASN A 174 3.56 8.51 15.33
C ASN A 174 2.20 9.11 15.74
N ARG A 175 2.04 9.58 16.99
CA ARG A 175 0.76 10.01 17.60
C ARG A 175 -0.14 10.93 16.76
N TYR A 176 0.43 11.75 15.87
CA TYR A 176 -0.30 12.74 15.07
C TYR A 176 -0.09 12.58 13.56
N VAL A 177 0.34 11.40 13.13
CA VAL A 177 0.67 11.10 11.73
C VAL A 177 0.15 9.71 11.37
N ILE A 178 0.28 9.35 10.09
CA ILE A 178 -0.06 8.01 9.60
C ILE A 178 0.85 7.00 10.32
N GLY A 179 0.25 6.08 11.09
CA GLY A 179 0.97 5.03 11.80
C GLY A 179 1.67 4.07 10.84
N PHE A 180 2.82 3.54 11.23
CA PHE A 180 3.61 2.63 10.43
C PHE A 180 2.87 1.33 10.12
N SER A 181 2.19 0.75 11.12
CA SER A 181 1.35 -0.44 10.93
C SER A 181 0.28 -0.22 9.85
N SER A 182 -0.32 0.97 9.78
CA SER A 182 -1.36 1.30 8.79
C SER A 182 -0.88 1.23 7.33
N LEU A 183 0.43 1.20 7.10
CA LEU A 183 1.02 1.06 5.77
C LEU A 183 0.97 -0.39 5.25
N PHE A 184 0.76 -1.38 6.13
CA PHE A 184 0.97 -2.80 5.77
C PHE A 184 -0.20 -3.37 4.98
N LEU A 185 -1.43 -3.04 5.36
CA LEU A 185 -2.62 -3.49 4.65
C LEU A 185 -2.65 -3.03 3.19
N PRO A 186 -2.47 -1.72 2.87
CA PRO A 186 -2.34 -1.31 1.48
C PRO A 186 -1.11 -1.93 0.81
N ALA A 187 -0.01 -2.17 1.51
CA ALA A 187 1.12 -2.85 0.89
C ALA A 187 0.79 -4.28 0.45
N VAL A 188 0.10 -5.04 1.30
CA VAL A 188 -0.32 -6.42 1.01
C VAL A 188 -1.28 -6.46 -0.17
N LEU A 189 -2.34 -5.62 -0.17
CA LEU A 189 -3.33 -5.57 -1.25
C LEU A 189 -2.74 -5.24 -2.63
N ASN A 190 -1.56 -4.62 -2.65
CA ASN A 190 -0.88 -4.15 -3.84
C ASN A 190 0.36 -4.99 -4.19
N SER A 191 0.58 -6.11 -3.49
CA SER A 191 1.67 -7.06 -3.75
C SER A 191 1.11 -8.44 -4.11
N SER A 192 1.85 -9.22 -4.88
CA SER A 192 1.44 -10.57 -5.28
C SER A 192 2.13 -11.67 -4.45
N ASP A 193 3.21 -11.36 -3.74
CA ASP A 193 3.93 -12.34 -2.93
C ASP A 193 3.35 -12.46 -1.51
N SER A 194 2.71 -13.60 -1.26
CA SER A 194 2.13 -13.93 0.05
C SER A 194 3.18 -14.02 1.16
N ARG A 195 4.46 -14.31 0.86
CA ARG A 195 5.53 -14.36 1.87
C ARG A 195 5.73 -12.99 2.54
N ILE A 196 5.64 -11.90 1.77
CA ILE A 196 5.68 -10.53 2.31
C ILE A 196 4.47 -10.31 3.22
N ALA A 197 3.29 -10.72 2.75
CA ALA A 197 2.05 -10.51 3.47
C ALA A 197 2.02 -11.22 4.83
N PHE A 198 2.48 -12.48 4.89
CA PHE A 198 2.61 -13.22 6.14
C PHE A 198 3.65 -12.59 7.06
N TRP A 199 4.80 -12.19 6.53
CA TRP A 199 5.85 -11.57 7.33
C TRP A 199 5.39 -10.25 7.99
N LEU A 200 4.69 -9.40 7.24
CA LEU A 200 4.14 -8.14 7.76
C LEU A 200 3.07 -8.38 8.83
N GLN A 201 2.22 -9.41 8.66
CA GLN A 201 1.26 -9.80 9.70
C GLN A 201 1.98 -10.26 10.96
N ASP A 202 2.93 -11.19 10.84
CA ASP A 202 3.69 -11.74 11.96
C ASP A 202 4.44 -10.63 12.71
N TRP A 203 4.97 -9.65 11.99
CA TRP A 203 5.59 -8.48 12.59
C TRP A 203 4.61 -7.72 13.48
N ILE A 204 3.39 -7.41 13.01
CA ILE A 204 2.39 -6.75 13.87
C ILE A 204 2.00 -7.64 15.04
N GLU A 205 1.79 -8.94 14.83
CA GLU A 205 1.38 -9.86 15.90
C GLU A 205 2.39 -9.94 17.05
N GLN A 206 3.69 -10.04 16.72
CA GLN A 206 4.76 -10.08 17.72
C GLN A 206 4.78 -8.84 18.60
N HIS A 207 4.44 -7.68 18.04
CA HIS A 207 4.49 -6.41 18.73
C HIS A 207 3.17 -6.04 19.43
N TYR A 208 2.03 -6.51 18.92
CA TYR A 208 0.70 -6.28 19.47
C TYR A 208 0.50 -6.92 20.85
N VAL A 209 1.16 -8.05 21.14
CA VAL A 209 1.07 -8.77 22.43
C VAL A 209 1.49 -7.89 23.63
N SER A 210 2.18 -6.76 23.38
CA SER A 210 2.90 -6.00 24.40
C SER A 210 2.22 -4.73 24.98
N THR A 211 0.88 -4.56 24.89
CA THR A 211 0.05 -3.39 25.36
C THR A 211 -0.23 -2.27 24.35
N ALA A 212 0.23 -2.42 23.11
CA ALA A 212 0.03 -1.43 22.05
C ALA A 212 -1.35 -1.52 21.39
N LEU A 213 -2.34 -0.85 21.98
CA LEU A 213 -3.69 -0.80 21.41
C LEU A 213 -3.77 0.13 20.18
N GLU A 214 -2.91 1.14 20.11
CA GLU A 214 -2.97 2.20 19.10
C GLU A 214 -1.61 2.67 18.62
N GLU A 215 -1.56 3.02 17.34
CA GLU A 215 -0.43 3.70 16.73
C GLU A 215 -0.93 4.86 15.86
N GLY A 216 -0.41 6.05 16.09
CA GLY A 216 -0.96 7.26 15.49
C GLY A 216 -2.37 7.55 15.97
N CYS A 217 -3.30 7.75 15.05
CA CYS A 217 -4.71 8.01 15.37
C CYS A 217 -5.62 6.79 15.16
N PHE A 218 -5.05 5.58 15.02
CA PHE A 218 -5.81 4.37 14.69
C PHE A 218 -5.45 3.18 15.60
N PRO A 219 -6.45 2.39 16.05
CA PRO A 219 -6.21 1.12 16.72
C PRO A 219 -5.46 0.14 15.82
N VAL A 220 -4.38 -0.46 16.34
CA VAL A 220 -3.56 -1.44 15.59
C VAL A 220 -4.40 -2.64 15.13
N LEU A 221 -5.42 -3.03 15.92
CA LEU A 221 -6.36 -4.10 15.57
C LEU A 221 -7.16 -3.83 14.30
N GLN A 222 -7.46 -2.57 13.98
CA GLN A 222 -8.19 -2.23 12.76
C GLN A 222 -7.36 -2.46 11.49
N VAL A 223 -6.04 -2.59 11.63
CA VAL A 223 -5.16 -3.01 10.54
C VAL A 223 -4.94 -4.53 10.60
N LEU A 224 -4.69 -5.07 11.79
CA LEU A 224 -4.34 -6.47 11.97
C LEU A 224 -5.48 -7.42 11.58
N GLN A 225 -6.73 -7.11 11.90
CA GLN A 225 -7.85 -8.01 11.56
C GLN A 225 -8.12 -8.11 10.05
N PRO A 226 -8.22 -6.99 9.30
CA PRO A 226 -8.26 -7.07 7.84
C PRO A 226 -7.06 -7.81 7.25
N LEU A 227 -5.85 -7.55 7.77
CA LEU A 227 -4.63 -8.19 7.28
C LEU A 227 -4.68 -9.72 7.46
N ARG A 228 -5.13 -10.20 8.62
CA ARG A 228 -5.38 -11.64 8.86
C ARG A 228 -6.38 -12.23 7.89
N ALA A 229 -7.48 -11.52 7.65
CA ALA A 229 -8.51 -11.98 6.73
C ALA A 229 -7.98 -12.08 5.30
N VAL A 230 -7.26 -11.06 4.82
CA VAL A 230 -6.60 -11.08 3.51
C VAL A 230 -5.57 -12.20 3.41
N ASN A 231 -4.75 -12.43 4.43
CA ASN A 231 -3.76 -13.50 4.42
C ASN A 231 -4.38 -14.90 4.40
N ARG A 232 -5.56 -15.10 5.01
CA ARG A 232 -6.32 -16.36 4.86
C ARG A 232 -6.78 -16.58 3.41
N GLU A 233 -7.07 -15.53 2.66
CA GLU A 233 -7.44 -15.63 1.24
C GLU A 233 -6.24 -16.08 0.39
N TYR A 234 -5.04 -15.55 0.66
CA TYR A 234 -3.81 -16.00 0.01
C TYR A 234 -3.56 -17.50 0.23
N LEU A 235 -3.79 -18.02 1.44
CA LEU A 235 -3.68 -19.46 1.74
C LEU A 235 -4.67 -20.31 0.92
N GLN A 236 -5.76 -19.72 0.44
CA GLN A 236 -6.77 -20.37 -0.40
C GLN A 236 -6.54 -20.13 -1.89
N GLY A 237 -5.39 -19.58 -2.29
CA GLY A 237 -5.06 -19.28 -3.68
C GLY A 237 -5.85 -18.11 -4.25
N ARG A 238 -6.24 -17.14 -3.42
CA ARG A 238 -6.92 -15.91 -3.84
C ARG A 238 -6.10 -14.69 -3.45
N GLU A 239 -5.79 -13.86 -4.44
CA GLU A 239 -5.17 -12.55 -4.26
C GLU A 239 -6.25 -11.51 -4.02
N VAL A 240 -6.27 -10.87 -2.85
CA VAL A 240 -7.18 -9.76 -2.56
C VAL A 240 -6.59 -8.47 -3.09
N ARG A 241 -7.31 -7.76 -3.95
CA ARG A 241 -6.86 -6.53 -4.63
C ARG A 241 -7.45 -5.27 -4.01
N ALA A 242 -8.63 -5.38 -3.41
CA ALA A 242 -9.25 -4.29 -2.68
C ALA A 242 -10.18 -4.82 -1.59
N ILE A 243 -10.40 -4.01 -0.57
CA ILE A 243 -11.38 -4.24 0.50
C ILE A 243 -12.15 -2.96 0.77
N PHE A 244 -13.42 -3.11 1.12
CA PHE A 244 -14.31 -2.01 1.52
C PHE A 244 -15.06 -2.40 2.77
N THR A 245 -15.37 -1.44 3.63
CA THR A 245 -16.22 -1.70 4.80
C THR A 245 -17.66 -1.90 4.36
N CYS A 246 -18.32 -2.97 4.82
CA CYS A 246 -19.69 -3.29 4.43
C CYS A 246 -20.76 -2.36 5.04
N SER A 247 -20.39 -1.50 5.99
CA SER A 247 -21.28 -0.57 6.66
C SER A 247 -20.73 0.85 6.57
N GLU A 248 -21.53 1.79 6.07
CA GLU A 248 -21.29 3.21 6.30
C GLU A 248 -21.46 3.47 7.80
N ASP A 249 -20.37 3.81 8.49
CA ASP A 249 -20.53 4.58 9.71
C ASP A 249 -21.03 5.96 9.25
N GLU A 250 -22.28 6.31 9.59
CA GLU A 250 -23.06 7.48 9.13
C GLU A 250 -22.41 8.88 9.34
N GLY A 251 -21.09 8.98 9.51
CA GLY A 251 -20.29 10.14 9.13
C GLY A 251 -20.85 11.48 9.61
N GLY A 252 -21.07 11.65 10.92
CA GLY A 252 -21.61 12.93 11.41
C GLY A 252 -21.98 13.01 12.89
N GLY A 253 -22.23 11.89 13.57
CA GLY A 253 -22.41 11.90 15.03
C GLY A 253 -21.06 12.05 15.72
N GLY A 254 -20.76 13.20 16.33
CA GLY A 254 -19.50 13.45 17.03
C GLY A 254 -19.12 12.29 17.96
N LYS A 255 -18.06 11.56 17.61
CA LYS A 255 -17.60 10.32 18.28
C LYS A 255 -16.80 10.61 19.56
N TYR A 256 -17.18 11.64 20.33
CA TYR A 256 -16.46 12.09 21.53
C TYR A 256 -16.41 11.02 22.65
N ASN A 257 -17.31 10.02 22.64
CA ASN A 257 -17.47 9.05 23.73
C ASN A 257 -17.31 7.58 23.30
N SER A 258 -16.90 7.27 22.07
CA SER A 258 -16.90 5.88 21.56
C SER A 258 -15.64 5.53 20.79
N TYR A 259 -14.62 5.09 21.53
CA TYR A 259 -13.43 4.41 21.00
C TYR A 259 -13.77 3.19 20.12
N ASN A 260 -14.94 2.60 20.32
CA ASN A 260 -15.46 1.41 19.61
C ASN A 260 -16.31 1.72 18.36
N SER A 261 -16.35 2.96 17.88
CA SER A 261 -17.23 3.40 16.78
C SER A 261 -16.81 2.95 15.37
N GLN A 262 -15.90 1.99 15.28
CA GLN A 262 -15.45 1.34 14.05
C GLN A 262 -15.23 -0.16 14.34
N TYR A 263 -16.21 -0.80 14.98
CA TYR A 263 -16.23 -2.26 15.09
C TYR A 263 -16.53 -2.86 13.71
N ILE A 264 -15.47 -3.09 12.94
CA ILE A 264 -15.57 -3.70 11.62
C ILE A 264 -15.76 -5.21 11.84
N THR A 265 -16.94 -5.73 11.52
CA THR A 265 -17.24 -7.17 11.59
C THR A 265 -17.01 -7.90 10.28
N SER A 266 -17.09 -7.16 9.18
CA SER A 266 -16.98 -7.70 7.85
C SER A 266 -16.45 -6.68 6.85
N LEU A 267 -15.82 -7.19 5.80
CA LEU A 267 -15.30 -6.43 4.68
C LEU A 267 -15.82 -7.04 3.39
N LEU A 268 -16.13 -6.21 2.41
CA LEU A 268 -16.31 -6.64 1.02
C LEU A 268 -14.93 -6.71 0.38
N ALA A 269 -14.48 -7.91 0.03
CA ALA A 269 -13.23 -8.14 -0.66
C ALA A 269 -13.45 -8.38 -2.14
N TYR A 270 -12.54 -7.82 -2.93
CA TYR A 270 -12.43 -8.06 -4.35
C TYR A 270 -11.15 -8.84 -4.60
N SER A 271 -11.31 -10.07 -5.09
CA SER A 271 -10.22 -11.03 -5.18
C SER A 271 -10.09 -11.61 -6.57
N ARG A 272 -8.88 -12.04 -6.90
CA ARG A 272 -8.54 -12.80 -8.10
C ARG A 272 -8.12 -14.21 -7.70
N ASN A 273 -8.72 -15.22 -8.31
CA ASN A 273 -8.27 -16.60 -8.12
C ASN A 273 -6.96 -16.81 -8.90
N CYS A 274 -5.90 -17.23 -8.23
CA CYS A 274 -4.58 -17.38 -8.86
C CYS A 274 -4.54 -18.53 -9.89
N ALA A 275 -5.36 -19.56 -9.71
CA ALA A 275 -5.39 -20.72 -10.61
C ALA A 275 -6.21 -20.46 -11.88
N THR A 276 -7.35 -19.77 -11.76
CA THR A 276 -8.26 -19.53 -12.89
C THR A 276 -8.10 -18.13 -13.49
N GLY A 277 -7.49 -17.19 -12.77
CA GLY A 277 -7.42 -15.78 -13.12
C GLY A 277 -8.75 -15.03 -12.96
N HIS A 278 -9.82 -15.70 -12.56
CA HIS A 278 -11.17 -15.14 -12.44
C HIS A 278 -11.28 -14.18 -11.25
N TYR A 279 -11.97 -13.06 -11.45
CA TYR A 279 -12.23 -12.05 -10.44
C TYR A 279 -13.57 -12.28 -9.75
N SER A 280 -13.65 -12.11 -8.43
CA SER A 280 -14.90 -12.24 -7.69
C SER A 280 -14.93 -11.29 -6.50
N SER A 281 -16.14 -10.88 -6.11
CA SER A 281 -16.37 -10.16 -4.85
C SER A 281 -17.04 -11.06 -3.81
N HIS A 282 -16.58 -11.01 -2.57
CA HIS A 282 -17.18 -11.78 -1.46
C HIS A 282 -16.90 -11.13 -0.11
N THR A 283 -17.64 -11.56 0.91
CA THR A 283 -17.52 -11.00 2.27
C THR A 283 -16.46 -11.74 3.07
N LEU A 284 -15.52 -11.00 3.67
CA LEU A 284 -14.58 -11.49 4.69
C LEU A 284 -15.13 -11.17 6.07
N TRP A 285 -15.10 -12.14 6.98
CA TRP A 285 -15.47 -11.97 8.38
C TRP A 285 -14.23 -11.84 9.25
N LEU A 286 -14.22 -10.83 10.13
CA LEU A 286 -13.06 -10.46 10.97
C LEU A 286 -13.09 -11.12 12.35
#